data_AF-A0A951ABV0-F1
#
_entry.id   AF-A0A951ABV0-F1
#
_cell.length_a   1.000
_cell.length_b   1.000
_cell.length_c   1.000
_cell.angle_alpha   90.00
_cell.angle_beta   90.00
_cell.angle_gamma   90.00
#
_symmetry.space_group_name_H-M   'P 1'
#
loop_
_entity.id
_entity.type
_entity.pdbx_description
1 polymer ?
#
loop_
_entity_poly.entity_id
_entity_poly.type
_entity_poly.pdbx_seq_one_letter_code
_entity_poly.pdbx_strand_id
1 'polypeptide(L)'
;MNVSVYILGAARTDFKRNMKKEGKTIRHLIVEAGKKALADSKIDIGDIQAGAVGNFNAGQFTKQLQLGAFIPEIDPKLRGI
;
A
#
# COMPACT_ATOMS: atom_id res chain seq x y z
N MET A 1 26.78 4.04 7.28
CA MET A 1 26.39 5.37 6.77
C MET A 1 25.20 5.84 7.59
N ASN A 2 25.26 7.03 8.19
CA ASN A 2 24.15 7.58 8.95
C ASN A 2 23.45 8.62 8.06
N VAL A 3 22.40 8.18 7.37
CA VAL A 3 21.54 9.06 6.56
C VAL A 3 20.29 9.37 7.37
N SER A 4 19.88 10.63 7.40
CA SER A 4 18.64 11.02 8.07
C SER A 4 17.44 10.41 7.35
N VAL A 5 16.51 9.85 8.12
CA VAL A 5 15.26 9.26 7.62
C VAL A 5 14.10 10.16 8.03
N TYR A 6 13.24 10.49 7.07
CA TYR A 6 12.07 11.32 7.28
C TYR A 6 10.81 10.58 6.83
N ILE A 7 9.71 10.80 7.54
CA ILE A 7 8.38 10.34 7.12
C ILE A 7 7.74 11.48 6.33
N LEU A 8 7.54 11.29 5.04
CA LEU A 8 6.99 12.33 4.16
C LEU A 8 5.47 12.28 4.08
N GLY A 9 4.87 11.09 4.18
CA GLY A 9 3.42 10.93 4.21
C GLY A 9 3.00 9.62 4.84
N ALA A 10 1.78 9.59 5.38
CA ALA A 10 1.20 8.42 6.01
C ALA A 10 -0.32 8.37 5.84
N ALA A 11 -0.85 7.16 5.74
CA ALA A 11 -2.30 6.97 5.75
C ALA A 11 -2.69 5.58 6.24
N ARG A 12 -3.98 5.45 6.57
CA ARG A 12 -4.61 4.19 6.91
C ARG A 12 -6.03 4.13 6.36
N THR A 13 -6.53 2.93 6.14
CA THR A 13 -7.97 2.71 5.96
C THR A 13 -8.70 2.81 7.30
N ASP A 14 -10.03 2.98 7.25
CA ASP A 14 -10.87 2.90 8.44
C ASP A 14 -11.10 1.44 8.82
N PHE A 15 -10.72 1.08 10.05
CA PHE A 15 -10.80 -0.29 10.56
C PHE A 15 -12.22 -0.68 11.01
N LYS A 16 -13.15 0.29 11.12
CA LYS A 16 -14.56 0.02 11.42
C LYS A 16 -15.31 -0.58 10.22
N ARG A 17 -14.74 -0.46 9.01
CA ARG A 17 -15.36 -0.92 7.76
C ARG A 17 -15.24 -2.43 7.58
N ASN A 18 -16.35 -3.05 7.18
CA ASN A 18 -16.38 -4.45 6.80
C ASN A 18 -16.12 -4.60 5.30
N MET A 19 -14.86 -4.81 4.93
CA MET A 19 -14.45 -4.89 3.53
C MET A 19 -15.17 -6.00 2.75
N LYS A 20 -15.46 -7.13 3.40
CA LYS A 20 -16.18 -8.24 2.76
C LYS A 20 -17.60 -7.82 2.37
N LYS A 21 -18.32 -7.11 3.25
CA LYS A 21 -19.66 -6.58 2.95
C LYS A 21 -19.65 -5.51 1.86
N GLU A 22 -18.55 -4.79 1.71
CA GLU A 22 -18.34 -3.81 0.62
C GLU A 22 -17.92 -4.47 -0.71
N GLY A 23 -17.81 -5.81 -0.79
CA GLY A 23 -17.32 -6.51 -1.97
C GLY A 23 -15.83 -6.27 -2.25
N LYS A 24 -15.07 -5.82 -1.24
CA LYS A 24 -13.64 -5.49 -1.34
C LYS A 24 -12.78 -6.66 -0.89
N THR A 25 -11.59 -6.71 -1.48
CA THR A 25 -10.53 -7.69 -1.19
C THR A 25 -9.32 -7.01 -0.55
N ILE A 26 -8.33 -7.79 -0.08
CA ILE A 26 -7.10 -7.25 0.52
C ILE A 26 -6.34 -6.28 -0.40
N ARG A 27 -6.38 -6.50 -1.72
CA ARG A 27 -5.89 -5.58 -2.76
C ARG A 27 -6.40 -4.16 -2.54
N HIS A 28 -7.70 -4.01 -2.27
CA HIS A 28 -8.32 -2.70 -2.10
C HIS A 28 -7.83 -1.97 -0.85
N LEU A 29 -7.49 -2.70 0.22
CA LEU A 29 -6.90 -2.10 1.42
C LEU A 29 -5.52 -1.50 1.13
N ILE A 30 -4.68 -2.25 0.41
CA ILE A 30 -3.33 -1.82 0.01
C ILE A 30 -3.42 -0.58 -0.90
N VAL A 31 -4.27 -0.64 -1.93
CA VAL A 31 -4.45 0.45 -2.89
C VAL A 31 -5.02 1.70 -2.22
N GLU A 32 -6.03 1.57 -1.35
CA GLU A 32 -6.64 2.71 -0.67
C GLU A 32 -5.66 3.39 0.29
N ALA A 33 -4.97 2.62 1.14
CA ALA A 33 -3.98 3.19 2.06
C ALA A 33 -2.80 3.81 1.31
N GLY A 34 -2.28 3.11 0.30
CA GLY A 34 -1.18 3.60 -0.54
C GLY A 34 -1.50 4.92 -1.21
N LYS A 35 -2.67 5.03 -1.87
CA LYS A 35 -3.07 6.27 -2.58
C LYS A 35 -3.15 7.47 -1.63
N LYS A 36 -3.69 7.27 -0.43
CA LYS A 36 -3.78 8.32 0.59
C LYS A 36 -2.40 8.72 1.12
N ALA A 37 -1.49 7.76 1.33
CA ALA A 37 -0.14 8.03 1.79
C ALA A 37 0.68 8.80 0.72
N LEU A 38 0.54 8.42 -0.56
CA LEU A 38 1.17 9.17 -1.66
C LEU A 38 0.62 10.60 -1.75
N ALA A 39 -0.69 10.80 -1.63
CA ALA A 39 -1.29 12.12 -1.63
C ALA A 39 -0.80 13.00 -0.46
N ASP A 40 -0.65 12.42 0.73
CA ASP A 40 -0.12 13.11 1.92
C ASP A 40 1.36 13.48 1.76
N SER A 41 2.13 12.62 1.07
CA SER A 41 3.59 12.78 0.92
C SER A 41 4.03 13.97 0.08
N LYS A 42 3.19 14.44 -0.86
CA LYS A 42 3.46 15.57 -1.76
C LYS A 42 4.80 15.46 -2.54
N ILE A 43 5.25 14.24 -2.83
CA ILE A 43 6.43 13.98 -3.67
C ILE A 43 6.02 13.63 -5.11
N ASP A 44 6.98 13.61 -6.05
CA ASP A 44 6.76 12.91 -7.31
C ASP A 44 6.80 11.40 -7.06
N ILE A 45 5.71 10.72 -7.38
CA ILE A 45 5.57 9.27 -7.23
C ILE A 45 6.65 8.52 -8.04
N GLY A 46 7.14 9.10 -9.15
CA GLY A 46 8.22 8.53 -9.95
C GLY A 46 9.57 8.42 -9.25
N ASP A 47 9.75 9.13 -8.13
CA ASP A 47 10.99 9.07 -7.33
C ASP A 47 11.01 7.86 -6.36
N ILE A 48 9.91 7.11 -6.26
CA ILE A 48 9.84 5.92 -5.40
C ILE A 48 10.56 4.75 -6.07
N GLN A 49 11.55 4.20 -5.37
CA GLN A 49 12.45 3.16 -5.90
C GLN A 49 12.14 1.75 -5.38
N ALA A 50 11.37 1.63 -4.31
CA ALA A 50 11.06 0.35 -3.68
C ALA A 50 9.74 0.44 -2.91
N GLY A 51 9.05 -0.69 -2.81
CA GLY A 51 7.87 -0.83 -1.96
C GLY A 51 7.86 -2.16 -1.23
N ALA A 52 7.31 -2.18 -0.03
CA ALA A 52 7.14 -3.38 0.77
C ALA A 52 5.71 -3.45 1.32
N VAL A 53 5.15 -4.66 1.35
CA VAL A 53 3.86 -4.92 1.99
C VAL A 53 4.08 -5.84 3.18
N GLY A 54 3.89 -5.30 4.38
CA GLY A 54 3.87 -6.08 5.61
C GLY A 54 2.57 -6.87 5.72
N ASN A 55 2.66 -8.18 5.96
CA ASN A 55 1.50 -9.03 6.19
C ASN A 55 1.85 -10.17 7.13
N PHE A 56 0.91 -10.48 8.04
CA PHE A 56 1.05 -11.61 8.97
C PHE A 56 0.43 -12.90 8.41
N ASN A 57 -0.83 -12.88 7.96
CA ASN A 57 -1.56 -14.13 7.67
C ASN A 57 -2.61 -14.06 6.53
N ALA A 58 -2.42 -13.19 5.54
CA ALA A 58 -3.31 -13.10 4.38
C ALA A 58 -3.46 -14.42 3.60
N GLY A 59 -2.45 -15.30 3.60
CA GLY A 59 -2.54 -16.62 2.99
C GLY A 59 -3.69 -17.45 3.55
N GLN A 60 -3.89 -17.43 4.87
CA GLN A 60 -4.97 -18.16 5.50
C GLN A 60 -6.33 -17.51 5.23
N PHE A 61 -6.42 -16.18 5.38
CA PHE A 61 -7.70 -15.44 5.35
C PHE A 61 -8.21 -15.07 3.96
N THR A 62 -7.31 -14.83 3.01
CA THR A 62 -7.64 -14.32 1.67
C THR A 62 -7.06 -15.15 0.54
N LYS A 63 -6.37 -16.27 0.84
CA LYS A 63 -5.74 -17.17 -0.13
C LYS A 63 -4.72 -16.47 -1.04
N GLN A 64 -4.08 -15.42 -0.54
CA GLN A 64 -3.07 -14.64 -1.26
C GLN A 64 -1.93 -14.25 -0.32
N LEU A 65 -0.69 -14.64 -0.64
CA LEU A 65 0.51 -14.27 0.14
C LEU A 65 1.41 -13.26 -0.56
N GLN A 66 1.52 -13.32 -1.89
CA GLN A 66 2.36 -12.41 -2.67
C GLN A 66 1.67 -11.05 -2.83
N LEU A 67 1.63 -10.25 -1.75
CA LEU A 67 0.89 -8.98 -1.72
C LEU A 67 1.66 -7.81 -2.33
N GLY A 68 2.99 -7.88 -2.41
CA GLY A 68 3.82 -6.86 -3.04
C GLY A 68 3.44 -6.59 -4.51
N ALA A 69 2.88 -7.61 -5.19
CA ALA A 69 2.36 -7.48 -6.55
C ALA A 69 1.23 -6.45 -6.71
N PHE A 70 0.61 -5.99 -5.62
CA PHE A 70 -0.45 -4.97 -5.66
C PHE A 70 0.09 -3.52 -5.53
N ILE A 71 1.38 -3.31 -5.24
CA ILE A 71 1.97 -1.97 -5.14
C ILE A 71 1.80 -1.16 -6.45
N PRO A 72 2.08 -1.72 -7.65
CA PRO A 72 1.92 -0.98 -8.91
C PRO A 72 0.48 -0.55 -9.24
N GLU A 73 -0.51 -1.03 -8.48
CA GLU A 73 -1.90 -0.62 -8.65
C GLU A 73 -2.28 0.63 -7.85
N ILE A 74 -1.42 1.05 -6.92
CA ILE A 74 -1.59 2.30 -6.18
C ILE A 74 -1.51 3.47 -7.16
N ASP A 75 -0.50 3.49 -8.02
CA ASP A 75 -0.28 4.50 -9.06
C ASP A 75 0.48 3.92 -10.26
N PRO A 76 0.14 4.27 -11.51
CA PRO A 76 0.85 3.79 -12.70
C PRO A 76 2.37 4.07 -12.72
N LYS A 77 2.84 5.13 -12.05
CA LYS A 77 4.27 5.46 -11.95
C LYS A 77 5.07 4.45 -11.13
N LEU A 78 4.40 3.59 -10.36
CA LEU A 78 5.02 2.51 -9.59
C LEU A 78 5.13 1.20 -10.38
N ARG A 79 4.88 1.19 -11.69
CA ARG A 79 5.12 -0.01 -12.50
C ARG A 79 6.61 -0.18 -12.75
N GLY A 80 7.14 -1.34 -12.38
CA GLY A 80 8.56 -1.69 -12.57
C GLY A 80 9.41 -1.65 -11.31
N ILE A 81 8.81 -1.29 -10.16
CA ILE A 81 9.40 -1.49 -8.82
C ILE A 81 8.84 -2.74 -8.14
#